data_AF-A0A6A6S3K8-F1
#
_entry.id   AF-A0A6A6S3K8-F1
#
_cell.length_a   1.000
_cell.length_b   1.000
_cell.length_c   1.000
_cell.angle_alpha   90.00
_cell.angle_beta   90.00
_cell.angle_gamma   90.00
#
_symmetry.space_group_name_H-M   'P 1'
#
loop_
_entity.id
_entity.type
_entity.pdbx_description
1 polymer ?
#
loop_
_entity_poly.entity_id
_entity_poly.type
_entity_poly.pdbx_seq_one_letter_code
_entity_poly.pdbx_strand_id
1 'polypeptide(L)'
;MSFVKKFFTNLGSAPEAQYSAQVAAPSQITAASTLGAPAIVVEEKGKPVTSTWEQDPNHALPPRKEEKPKRSILDYAVKAAGSTWALAITFALVIAWAVWGIVDGPTDTWQVILQDVSSIQAYISATLLLRQQATSAKGTLNRLCTLISRSESNERMLRSLSPKRRADLKLNKHPMRADILASMQVKEGTFDKIANWVAKAVGSLSFLVIYWIGMIVWVVWGVPLMFSDTWQLYVNTATALEITLTTMFLQNIMCRHDDHLEEVIKTINLIDCDVEMQLRQMTGDRDDNPVVVSTPPKLTTWRKAIDIYAIIFGGPIGVVISVIVFGLWIAVGPVLEFDDNWFLIIGTYTGLMGFVDGFVMNNMAEREVLLSNIHTERLADQDYKLFGLLDIDMPQTLAPTKPSLQMRISDKIGSWCASTAASYVAVATVVILISIASAMQWTETGQLLCNTPTMIVEGFLLIILLQADTTAEEKRRVTYDDILKRRLMLEGHVAGSDDPEWILPELFNEKNRESMRGFITRGSVVFQNAV
;
A
#
# COMPACT_ATOMS: atom_id res chain seq x y z
N MET A 1 -17.39 31.29 -9.02
CA MET A 1 -16.00 31.70 -9.38
C MET A 1 -14.98 31.56 -8.24
N SER A 2 -15.26 32.02 -7.01
CA SER A 2 -14.31 31.91 -5.86
C SER A 2 -13.92 30.46 -5.49
N PHE A 3 -14.90 29.54 -5.44
CA PHE A 3 -14.66 28.12 -5.16
C PHE A 3 -13.78 27.45 -6.23
N VAL A 4 -14.12 27.65 -7.51
CA VAL A 4 -13.39 27.07 -8.65
C VAL A 4 -11.94 27.57 -8.69
N LYS A 5 -11.72 28.88 -8.49
CA LYS A 5 -10.36 29.45 -8.43
C LYS A 5 -9.56 28.89 -7.25
N LYS A 6 -10.16 28.81 -6.06
CA LYS A 6 -9.52 28.23 -4.86
C LYS A 6 -9.22 26.74 -5.04
N PHE A 7 -10.11 26.00 -5.69
CA PHE A 7 -9.93 24.60 -6.05
C PHE A 7 -8.73 24.40 -6.98
N PHE A 8 -8.67 25.10 -8.12
CA PHE A 8 -7.52 25.00 -9.05
C PHE A 8 -6.20 25.47 -8.44
N THR A 9 -6.24 26.48 -7.56
CA THR A 9 -5.04 26.96 -6.85
C THR A 9 -4.53 25.87 -5.89
N ASN A 10 -5.42 25.22 -5.14
CA ASN A 10 -5.07 24.11 -4.25
C ASN A 10 -4.60 22.87 -5.03
N LEU A 11 -5.17 22.62 -6.20
CA LEU A 11 -4.78 21.51 -7.08
C LEU A 11 -3.34 21.65 -7.59
N GLY A 12 -2.88 22.87 -7.85
CA GLY A 12 -1.51 23.14 -8.31
C GLY A 12 -0.43 22.77 -7.28
N SER A 13 -0.74 22.88 -5.98
CA SER A 13 0.15 22.50 -4.87
C SER A 13 -0.09 21.08 -4.34
N ALA A 14 -1.21 20.46 -4.68
CA ALA A 14 -1.61 19.14 -4.15
C ALA A 14 -0.63 17.99 -4.49
N PRO A 15 -0.02 17.93 -5.71
CA PRO A 15 1.01 16.94 -6.03
C PRO A 15 2.18 16.92 -5.06
N GLU A 16 2.74 18.09 -4.76
CA GLU A 16 3.86 18.20 -3.81
C GLU A 16 3.40 17.88 -2.39
N ALA A 17 2.18 18.28 -2.03
CA ALA A 17 1.60 17.99 -0.72
C ALA A 17 1.38 16.48 -0.47
N GLN A 18 1.12 15.68 -1.51
CA GLN A 18 0.96 14.22 -1.40
C GLN A 18 2.25 13.53 -0.96
N TYR A 19 3.40 14.07 -1.37
CA TYR A 19 4.72 13.52 -1.08
C TYR A 19 5.51 14.35 -0.06
N SER A 20 4.83 15.26 0.63
CA SER A 20 5.40 16.01 1.75
C SER A 20 4.79 15.54 3.05
N ALA A 21 5.63 15.43 4.08
CA ALA A 21 5.20 15.18 5.44
C ALA A 21 5.86 16.21 6.35
N GLN A 22 5.10 16.75 7.29
CA GLN A 22 5.62 17.59 8.37
C GLN A 22 5.04 17.04 9.66
N VAL A 23 5.80 16.18 10.33
CA VAL A 23 5.30 15.40 11.46
C VAL A 23 6.28 15.49 12.61
N ALA A 24 5.77 15.86 13.78
CA ALA A 24 6.42 15.58 15.05
C ALA A 24 5.71 14.40 15.70
N ALA A 25 6.49 13.45 16.21
CA ALA A 25 5.94 12.34 16.95
C ALA A 25 5.27 12.81 18.26
N PRO A 26 4.09 12.30 18.63
CA PRO A 26 3.49 12.62 19.92
C PRO A 26 4.45 12.32 21.08
N SER A 27 4.77 13.35 21.87
CA SER A 27 5.71 13.22 22.99
C SER A 27 5.08 12.55 24.20
N GLN A 28 5.82 11.61 24.80
CA GLN A 28 5.43 10.97 26.05
C GLN A 28 5.89 11.86 27.21
N ILE A 29 4.99 12.64 27.83
CA ILE A 29 5.35 13.54 28.94
C ILE A 29 4.98 12.89 30.28
N THR A 30 5.98 12.61 31.11
CA THR A 30 5.77 12.10 32.47
C THR A 30 5.24 13.23 33.37
N ALA A 31 4.06 13.06 33.97
CA ALA A 31 3.50 14.03 34.93
C ALA A 31 4.36 14.11 36.20
N ALA A 32 4.47 15.31 36.78
CA ALA A 32 5.36 15.57 37.92
C ALA A 32 5.04 14.79 39.22
N SER A 33 3.88 14.12 39.31
CA SER A 33 3.44 13.40 40.51
C SER A 33 4.09 12.03 40.72
N THR A 34 4.80 11.47 39.72
CA THR A 34 5.54 10.19 39.84
C THR A 34 7.02 10.36 40.16
N LEU A 35 7.54 11.59 40.21
CA LEU A 35 8.92 11.88 40.62
C LEU A 35 8.99 12.08 42.14
N GLY A 36 9.18 10.99 42.89
CA GLY A 36 9.80 11.08 44.21
C GLY A 36 11.19 11.70 44.03
N ALA A 37 11.44 12.84 44.68
CA ALA A 37 12.74 13.52 44.62
C ALA A 37 13.89 12.56 44.97
N PRO A 38 15.08 12.70 44.35
CA PRO A 38 16.23 11.87 44.71
C PRO A 38 16.61 12.17 46.16
N ALA A 39 16.31 11.26 47.07
CA ALA A 39 16.75 11.38 48.45
C ALA A 39 18.29 11.29 48.46
N ILE A 40 18.92 12.40 48.83
CA ILE A 40 20.32 12.42 49.24
C ILE A 40 20.42 11.47 50.42
N VAL A 41 21.05 10.31 50.22
CA VAL A 41 21.33 9.35 51.27
C VAL A 41 22.40 9.95 52.17
N VAL A 42 21.98 10.57 53.27
CA VAL A 42 22.84 10.76 54.45
C VAL A 42 22.76 9.46 55.24
N GLU A 43 23.92 8.83 55.40
CA GLU A 43 24.13 7.62 56.18
C GLU A 43 23.74 7.86 57.65
N GLU A 44 22.63 7.26 58.10
CA GLU A 44 22.32 7.16 59.53
C GLU A 44 22.31 5.68 59.94
N LYS A 45 23.18 5.36 60.91
CA LYS A 45 23.49 4.00 61.35
C LYS A 45 22.27 3.31 61.96
N GLY A 46 21.93 2.14 61.40
CA GLY A 46 21.34 1.03 62.14
C GLY A 46 19.81 1.03 62.25
N LYS A 47 19.13 0.62 61.17
CA LYS A 47 17.86 -0.14 61.17
C LYS A 47 17.55 -0.62 59.74
N PRO A 48 17.05 -1.85 59.53
CA PRO A 48 16.60 -2.29 58.22
C PRO A 48 15.23 -1.65 57.94
N VAL A 49 15.14 -0.85 56.87
CA VAL A 49 13.87 -0.32 56.37
C VAL A 49 13.42 -1.22 55.23
N THR A 50 12.40 -2.04 55.50
CA THR A 50 11.61 -2.72 54.49
C THR A 50 10.63 -1.71 53.91
N SER A 51 10.85 -1.24 52.68
CA SER A 51 9.87 -0.43 51.94
C SER A 51 9.02 -1.34 51.06
N THR A 52 7.79 -1.59 51.49
CA THR A 52 6.75 -2.19 50.67
C THR A 52 6.29 -1.12 49.67
N TRP A 53 6.59 -1.30 48.38
CA TRP A 53 6.03 -0.49 47.32
C TRP A 53 4.65 -1.05 46.98
N GLU A 54 3.58 -0.44 47.48
CA GLU A 54 2.24 -0.64 46.92
C GLU A 54 2.14 0.24 45.66
N GLN A 55 2.32 -0.38 44.49
CA GLN A 55 1.98 0.22 43.20
C GLN A 55 0.45 0.32 43.10
N ASP A 56 -0.08 1.55 43.00
CA ASP A 56 -1.46 1.79 42.58
C ASP A 56 -1.58 1.45 41.08
N PRO A 57 -2.34 0.41 40.68
CA PRO A 57 -2.38 -0.08 39.29
C PRO A 57 -3.01 0.89 38.29
N ASN A 58 -3.58 2.02 38.74
CA ASN A 58 -4.42 2.88 37.90
C ASN A 58 -3.74 4.14 37.33
N HIS A 59 -2.43 4.35 37.50
CA HIS A 59 -1.75 5.57 37.06
C HIS A 59 -0.83 5.40 35.84
N ALA A 60 -1.21 4.51 34.92
CA ALA A 60 -0.73 4.58 33.55
C ALA A 60 -1.41 5.75 32.82
N LEU A 61 -0.65 6.80 32.50
CA LEU A 61 -1.13 7.82 31.57
C LEU A 61 -1.45 7.12 30.24
N PRO A 62 -2.72 7.08 29.80
CA PRO A 62 -3.04 6.46 28.52
C PRO A 62 -2.33 7.25 27.42
N PRO A 63 -1.78 6.59 26.39
CA PRO A 63 -1.27 7.29 25.22
C PRO A 63 -2.37 8.24 24.74
N ARG A 64 -2.02 9.53 24.60
CA ARG A 64 -2.94 10.59 24.19
C ARG A 64 -3.74 10.08 22.99
N LYS A 65 -5.07 9.99 23.12
CA LYS A 65 -5.97 9.50 22.06
C LYS A 65 -5.65 10.24 20.77
N GLU A 66 -5.01 9.57 19.82
CA GLU A 66 -4.99 10.03 18.44
C GLU A 66 -6.44 10.11 17.98
N GLU A 67 -6.90 11.32 17.66
CA GLU A 67 -8.20 11.48 17.00
C GLU A 67 -8.15 10.71 15.69
N LYS A 68 -8.85 9.57 15.63
CA LYS A 68 -8.92 8.79 14.40
C LYS A 68 -9.49 9.70 13.30
N PRO A 69 -8.74 9.95 12.20
CA PRO A 69 -9.26 10.78 11.13
C PRO A 69 -10.56 10.17 10.59
N LYS A 70 -11.59 11.00 10.38
CA LYS A 70 -12.85 10.58 9.77
C LYS A 70 -12.55 10.00 8.40
N ARG A 71 -12.70 8.67 8.24
CA ARG A 71 -12.47 7.98 6.97
C ARG A 71 -13.52 8.45 5.95
N SER A 72 -13.08 8.76 4.74
CA SER A 72 -13.95 9.12 3.63
C SER A 72 -14.77 7.90 3.19
N ILE A 73 -15.96 8.12 2.61
CA ILE A 73 -16.78 7.05 2.00
C ILE A 73 -15.97 6.29 0.94
N LEU A 74 -15.12 7.00 0.20
CA LEU A 74 -14.24 6.40 -0.81
C LEU A 74 -13.18 5.48 -0.19
N ASP A 75 -12.74 5.74 1.04
CA ASP A 75 -11.76 4.88 1.72
C ASP A 75 -12.41 3.57 2.17
N TYR A 76 -13.71 3.61 2.51
CA TYR A 76 -14.50 2.40 2.72
C TYR A 76 -14.69 1.62 1.42
N ALA A 77 -14.92 2.30 0.29
CA ALA A 77 -15.02 1.64 -1.02
C ALA A 77 -13.71 0.94 -1.41
N VAL A 78 -12.55 1.59 -1.20
CA VAL A 78 -11.23 0.98 -1.40
C VAL A 78 -11.07 -0.27 -0.51
N LYS A 79 -11.39 -0.18 0.78
CA LYS A 79 -11.33 -1.33 1.69
C LYS A 79 -12.30 -2.46 1.32
N ALA A 80 -13.48 -2.13 0.81
CA ALA A 80 -14.45 -3.13 0.36
C ALA A 80 -13.96 -3.84 -0.92
N ALA A 81 -13.45 -3.08 -1.90
CA ALA A 81 -12.93 -3.62 -3.16
C ALA A 81 -11.69 -4.51 -2.96
N GLY A 82 -10.78 -4.12 -2.06
CA GLY A 82 -9.63 -4.95 -1.67
C GLY A 82 -9.95 -6.12 -0.74
N SER A 83 -11.22 -6.35 -0.38
CA SER A 83 -11.57 -7.42 0.55
C SER A 83 -11.50 -8.81 -0.09
N THR A 84 -11.23 -9.83 0.71
CA THR A 84 -11.27 -11.24 0.26
C THR A 84 -12.65 -11.64 -0.28
N TRP A 85 -13.73 -11.04 0.25
CA TRP A 85 -15.08 -11.26 -0.25
C TRP A 85 -15.29 -10.72 -1.65
N ALA A 86 -14.80 -9.51 -1.95
CA ALA A 86 -14.90 -8.95 -3.28
C ALA A 86 -14.21 -9.87 -4.31
N LEU A 87 -13.00 -10.35 -4.00
CA LEU A 87 -12.29 -11.32 -4.83
C LEU A 87 -13.07 -12.64 -4.98
N ALA A 88 -13.61 -13.20 -3.90
CA ALA A 88 -14.39 -14.43 -3.94
C ALA A 88 -15.69 -14.29 -4.77
N ILE A 89 -16.37 -13.14 -4.68
CA ILE A 89 -17.55 -12.82 -5.49
C ILE A 89 -17.17 -12.74 -6.96
N THR A 90 -16.08 -12.05 -7.31
CA THR A 90 -15.61 -12.01 -8.71
C THR A 90 -15.34 -13.41 -9.24
N PHE A 91 -14.66 -14.27 -8.46
CA PHE A 91 -14.45 -15.65 -8.86
C PHE A 91 -15.76 -16.41 -9.07
N ALA A 92 -16.73 -16.27 -8.17
CA ALA A 92 -18.03 -16.92 -8.31
C ALA A 92 -18.75 -16.46 -9.59
N LEU A 93 -18.69 -15.15 -9.91
CA LEU A 93 -19.29 -14.59 -11.12
C LEU A 93 -18.59 -15.07 -12.39
N VAL A 94 -17.25 -15.09 -12.42
CA VAL A 94 -16.46 -15.61 -13.54
C VAL A 94 -16.71 -17.11 -13.74
N ILE A 95 -16.80 -17.89 -12.67
CA ILE A 95 -17.12 -19.32 -12.75
C ILE A 95 -18.55 -19.52 -13.27
N ALA A 96 -19.53 -18.74 -12.77
CA ALA A 96 -20.89 -18.82 -13.26
C ALA A 96 -20.98 -18.48 -14.76
N TRP A 97 -20.26 -17.45 -15.20
CA TRP A 97 -20.12 -17.11 -16.61
C TRP A 97 -19.48 -18.26 -17.41
N ALA A 98 -18.40 -18.85 -16.92
CA ALA A 98 -17.74 -19.97 -17.60
C ALA A 98 -18.64 -21.21 -17.72
N VAL A 99 -19.36 -21.56 -16.65
CA VAL A 99 -20.34 -22.66 -16.65
C VAL A 99 -21.45 -22.39 -17.66
N TRP A 100 -21.96 -21.15 -17.71
CA TRP A 100 -22.98 -20.77 -18.68
C TRP A 100 -22.49 -20.97 -20.14
N GLY A 101 -21.25 -20.59 -20.44
CA GLY A 101 -20.65 -20.80 -21.77
C GLY A 101 -20.41 -22.27 -22.13
N ILE A 102 -20.14 -23.12 -21.13
CA ILE A 102 -20.02 -24.57 -21.35
C ILE A 102 -21.38 -25.22 -21.67
N VAL A 103 -22.45 -24.76 -21.02
CA VAL A 103 -23.80 -25.35 -21.17
C VAL A 103 -24.46 -24.90 -22.47
N ASP A 104 -24.46 -23.60 -22.74
CA ASP A 104 -25.20 -23.02 -23.88
C ASP A 104 -24.31 -22.81 -25.12
N GLY A 105 -23.00 -23.04 -24.98
CA GLY A 105 -21.99 -22.78 -26.00
C GLY A 105 -21.45 -21.34 -25.95
N PRO A 106 -20.22 -21.11 -26.43
CA PRO A 106 -19.56 -19.81 -26.38
C PRO A 106 -20.10 -18.87 -27.47
N THR A 107 -21.35 -18.44 -27.33
CA THR A 107 -22.00 -17.49 -28.24
C THR A 107 -21.37 -16.10 -28.18
N ASP A 108 -21.60 -15.27 -29.20
CA ASP A 108 -21.09 -13.89 -29.20
C ASP A 108 -21.68 -13.08 -28.04
N THR A 109 -22.97 -13.24 -27.75
CA THR A 109 -23.63 -12.61 -26.59
C THR A 109 -22.97 -13.01 -25.26
N TRP A 110 -22.59 -14.28 -25.11
CA TRP A 110 -21.89 -14.77 -23.92
C TRP A 110 -20.52 -14.08 -23.74
N GLN A 111 -19.79 -13.85 -24.82
CA GLN A 111 -18.49 -13.17 -24.82
C GLN A 111 -18.62 -11.66 -24.52
N VAL A 112 -19.54 -10.98 -25.22
CA VAL A 112 -19.76 -9.52 -25.09
C VAL A 112 -20.14 -9.14 -23.66
N ILE A 113 -21.00 -9.92 -22.99
CA ILE A 113 -21.39 -9.65 -21.60
C ILE A 113 -20.18 -9.62 -20.65
N LEU A 114 -19.24 -10.56 -20.78
CA LEU A 114 -18.03 -10.53 -19.94
C LEU A 114 -17.18 -9.30 -20.27
N GLN A 115 -17.00 -9.00 -21.55
CA GLN A 115 -16.20 -7.86 -22.00
C GLN A 115 -16.71 -6.56 -21.38
N ASP A 116 -18.02 -6.30 -21.45
CA ASP A 116 -18.59 -5.04 -20.97
C ASP A 116 -18.57 -4.94 -19.46
N VAL A 117 -18.95 -6.02 -18.76
CA VAL A 117 -18.88 -6.07 -17.29
C VAL A 117 -17.45 -5.88 -16.82
N SER A 118 -16.48 -6.53 -17.47
CA SER A 118 -15.05 -6.37 -17.18
C SER A 118 -14.59 -4.93 -17.39
N SER A 119 -14.97 -4.30 -18.50
CA SER A 119 -14.56 -2.93 -18.82
C SER A 119 -15.03 -1.91 -17.77
N ILE A 120 -16.28 -2.05 -17.31
CA ILE A 120 -16.86 -1.23 -16.24
C ILE A 120 -16.13 -1.50 -14.93
N GLN A 121 -15.92 -2.76 -14.60
CA GLN A 121 -15.22 -3.17 -13.39
C GLN A 121 -13.78 -2.66 -13.39
N ALA A 122 -13.05 -2.78 -14.50
CA ALA A 122 -11.67 -2.35 -14.64
C ALA A 122 -11.54 -0.84 -14.40
N TYR A 123 -12.44 -0.05 -15.00
CA TYR A 123 -12.48 1.39 -14.80
C TYR A 123 -12.77 1.82 -13.36
N ILE A 124 -13.76 1.18 -12.71
CA ILE A 124 -14.03 1.40 -11.28
C ILE A 124 -12.79 1.01 -10.44
N SER A 125 -12.17 -0.12 -10.78
CA SER A 125 -11.02 -0.63 -10.08
C SER A 125 -9.78 0.24 -10.22
N ALA A 126 -9.49 0.77 -11.41
CA ALA A 126 -8.41 1.71 -11.66
C ALA A 126 -8.57 2.99 -10.83
N THR A 127 -9.79 3.52 -10.77
CA THR A 127 -10.14 4.67 -9.92
C THR A 127 -9.84 4.41 -8.44
N LEU A 128 -10.24 3.24 -7.93
CA LEU A 128 -9.99 2.85 -6.53
C LEU A 128 -8.50 2.58 -6.27
N LEU A 129 -7.79 1.98 -7.21
CA LEU A 129 -6.34 1.71 -7.12
C LEU A 129 -5.53 3.00 -7.06
N LEU A 130 -5.83 3.99 -7.91
CA LEU A 130 -5.21 5.32 -7.87
C LEU A 130 -5.38 5.96 -6.50
N ARG A 131 -6.59 5.85 -5.92
CA ARG A 131 -6.87 6.35 -4.57
C ARG A 131 -6.08 5.60 -3.50
N GLN A 132 -6.03 4.27 -3.61
CA GLN A 132 -5.34 3.42 -2.66
C GLN A 132 -3.85 3.75 -2.62
N GLN A 133 -3.18 3.80 -3.78
CA GLN A 133 -1.76 4.16 -3.88
C GLN A 133 -1.48 5.54 -3.28
N ALA A 134 -2.28 6.56 -3.63
CA ALA A 134 -2.09 7.91 -3.10
C ALA A 134 -2.23 7.96 -1.56
N THR A 135 -3.19 7.21 -1.01
CA THR A 135 -3.45 7.17 0.43
C THR A 135 -2.38 6.37 1.17
N SER A 136 -1.98 5.21 0.63
CA SER A 136 -0.93 4.36 1.21
C SER A 136 0.43 5.06 1.23
N ALA A 137 0.84 5.67 0.11
CA ALA A 137 2.09 6.43 0.03
C ALA A 137 2.17 7.52 1.10
N LYS A 138 1.12 8.34 1.24
CA LYS A 138 1.07 9.40 2.25
C LYS A 138 1.05 8.85 3.67
N GLY A 139 0.30 7.78 3.91
CA GLY A 139 0.22 7.11 5.22
C GLY A 139 1.58 6.57 5.66
N THR A 140 2.24 5.81 4.80
CA THR A 140 3.57 5.24 5.03
C THR A 140 4.60 6.35 5.28
N LEU A 141 4.62 7.40 4.46
CA LEU A 141 5.52 8.53 4.61
C LEU A 141 5.37 9.22 5.98
N ASN A 142 4.14 9.52 6.39
CA ASN A 142 3.88 10.16 7.69
C ASN A 142 4.36 9.29 8.85
N ARG A 143 4.14 7.98 8.78
CA ARG A 143 4.57 7.04 9.83
C ARG A 143 6.08 6.92 9.88
N LEU A 144 6.77 6.82 8.74
CA LEU A 144 8.24 6.84 8.68
C LEU A 144 8.80 8.14 9.28
N CYS A 145 8.24 9.30 8.93
CA CYS A 145 8.65 10.58 9.52
C CYS A 145 8.42 10.62 11.05
N THR A 146 7.35 9.98 11.53
CA THR A 146 7.08 9.82 12.96
C THR A 146 8.18 9.00 13.65
N LEU A 147 8.59 7.87 13.06
CA LEU A 147 9.68 7.05 13.60
C LEU A 147 11.02 7.81 13.61
N ILE A 148 11.32 8.55 12.55
CA ILE A 148 12.52 9.39 12.47
C ILE A 148 12.49 10.47 13.55
N SER A 149 11.34 11.13 13.74
CA SER A 149 11.16 12.18 14.76
C SER A 149 11.45 11.65 16.17
N ARG A 150 10.93 10.47 16.53
CA ARG A 150 11.24 9.82 17.82
C ARG A 150 12.71 9.42 17.92
N SER A 151 13.26 8.85 16.86
CA SER A 151 14.67 8.43 16.83
C SER A 151 15.62 9.61 17.05
N GLU A 152 15.33 10.78 16.47
CA GLU A 152 16.11 12.02 16.69
C GLU A 152 16.01 12.51 18.15
N SER A 153 14.83 12.41 18.80
CA SER A 153 14.70 12.69 20.23
C SER A 153 15.47 11.71 21.09
N ASN A 154 15.42 10.42 20.77
CA ASN A 154 16.17 9.38 21.47
C ASN A 154 17.67 9.64 21.37
N GLU A 155 18.16 10.09 20.22
CA GLU A 155 19.56 10.49 20.02
C GLU A 155 19.93 11.65 20.95
N ARG A 156 19.10 12.72 20.98
CA ARG A 156 19.30 13.88 21.87
C ARG A 156 19.39 13.45 23.33
N MET A 157 18.45 12.62 23.79
CA MET A 157 18.40 12.15 25.17
C MET A 157 19.60 11.28 25.52
N LEU A 158 19.98 10.33 24.67
CA LEU A 158 21.18 9.50 24.89
C LEU A 158 22.46 10.33 24.95
N ARG A 159 22.59 11.38 24.12
CA ARG A 159 23.74 12.30 24.17
C ARG A 159 23.84 13.07 25.48
N SER A 160 22.70 13.38 26.11
CA SER A 160 22.65 14.10 27.39
C SER A 160 23.10 13.23 28.58
N LEU A 161 23.07 11.90 28.44
CA LEU A 161 23.48 10.98 29.49
C LEU A 161 25.01 11.00 29.70
N SER A 162 25.40 10.89 30.98
CA SER A 162 26.81 10.77 31.35
C SER A 162 27.45 9.50 30.74
N PRO A 163 28.76 9.50 30.45
CA PRO A 163 29.44 8.32 29.89
C PRO A 163 29.27 7.07 30.76
N LYS A 164 29.21 7.23 32.10
CA LYS A 164 28.97 6.12 33.03
C LYS A 164 27.59 5.49 32.80
N ARG A 165 26.53 6.32 32.76
CA ARG A 165 25.16 5.84 32.51
C ARG A 165 25.03 5.13 31.17
N ARG A 166 25.69 5.63 30.11
CA ARG A 166 25.71 4.95 28.80
C ARG A 166 26.43 3.60 28.86
N ALA A 167 27.53 3.49 29.61
CA ALA A 167 28.19 2.22 29.83
C ALA A 167 27.32 1.23 30.63
N ASP A 168 26.53 1.72 31.59
CA ASP A 168 25.57 0.90 32.33
C ASP A 168 24.47 0.36 31.39
N LEU A 169 23.92 1.21 30.51
CA LEU A 169 22.92 0.80 29.51
C LEU A 169 23.48 -0.24 28.52
N LYS A 170 24.74 -0.12 28.12
CA LYS A 170 25.41 -1.12 27.26
C LYS A 170 25.45 -2.51 27.92
N LEU A 171 25.65 -2.55 29.23
CA LEU A 171 25.71 -3.80 30.00
C LEU A 171 24.32 -4.36 30.30
N ASN A 172 23.30 -3.50 30.28
CA ASN A 172 21.93 -3.90 30.47
C ASN A 172 21.45 -4.74 29.29
N LYS A 173 21.03 -5.97 29.57
CA LYS A 173 20.57 -6.92 28.56
C LYS A 173 19.31 -7.58 29.05
N HIS A 174 18.19 -6.90 28.89
CA HIS A 174 16.90 -7.56 29.00
C HIS A 174 16.69 -8.52 27.83
N PRO A 175 16.05 -9.68 28.06
CA PRO A 175 15.78 -10.64 27.01
C PRO A 175 14.94 -9.97 25.91
N MET A 176 15.44 -10.01 24.68
CA MET A 176 14.70 -9.51 23.52
C MET A 176 13.33 -10.20 23.47
N ARG A 177 12.27 -9.41 23.33
CA ARG A 177 10.87 -9.89 23.24
C ARG A 177 10.62 -10.65 21.95
N ALA A 178 11.18 -11.84 21.85
CA ALA A 178 11.13 -12.72 20.67
C ALA A 178 9.69 -13.19 20.36
N ASP A 179 8.82 -13.17 21.37
CA ASP A 179 7.38 -13.40 21.24
C ASP A 179 6.70 -12.35 20.36
N ILE A 180 7.11 -11.07 20.44
CA ILE A 180 6.61 -10.01 19.56
C ILE A 180 7.03 -10.30 18.12
N LEU A 181 8.31 -10.61 17.88
CA LEU A 181 8.81 -10.97 16.56
C LEU A 181 8.07 -12.19 15.97
N ALA A 182 7.86 -13.23 16.79
CA ALA A 182 7.11 -14.42 16.40
C ALA A 182 5.62 -14.12 16.15
N SER A 183 5.02 -13.16 16.85
CA SER A 183 3.62 -12.77 16.66
C SER A 183 3.39 -11.99 15.37
N MET A 184 4.39 -11.23 14.90
CA MET A 184 4.34 -10.49 13.63
C MET A 184 4.56 -11.40 12.41
N GLN A 185 5.12 -12.59 12.60
CA GLN A 185 5.15 -13.64 11.57
C GLN A 185 3.75 -14.26 11.43
N VAL A 186 2.93 -13.61 10.61
CA VAL A 186 1.55 -14.05 10.31
C VAL A 186 1.59 -15.49 9.78
N LYS A 187 0.86 -16.40 10.44
CA LYS A 187 0.54 -17.71 9.85
C LYS A 187 -0.48 -17.48 8.74
N GLU A 188 -0.01 -17.52 7.49
CA GLU A 188 -0.87 -17.43 6.31
C GLU A 188 -1.94 -18.53 6.35
N GLY A 189 -3.21 -18.14 6.21
CA GLY A 189 -4.31 -19.08 5.99
C GLY A 189 -4.17 -19.79 4.65
N THR A 190 -4.98 -20.82 4.42
CA THR A 190 -4.95 -21.57 3.15
C THR A 190 -5.28 -20.67 1.95
N PHE A 191 -6.27 -19.77 2.11
CA PHE A 191 -6.60 -18.79 1.09
C PHE A 191 -5.43 -17.84 0.80
N ASP A 192 -4.79 -17.33 1.85
CA ASP A 192 -3.65 -16.42 1.74
C ASP A 192 -2.49 -17.04 0.96
N LYS A 193 -2.21 -18.32 1.20
CA LYS A 193 -1.19 -19.09 0.47
C LYS A 193 -1.52 -19.21 -1.00
N ILE A 194 -2.79 -19.49 -1.33
CA ILE A 194 -3.25 -19.60 -2.72
C ILE A 194 -3.15 -18.23 -3.40
N ALA A 195 -3.67 -17.17 -2.78
CA ALA A 195 -3.61 -15.82 -3.32
C ALA A 195 -2.16 -15.36 -3.56
N ASN A 196 -1.25 -15.63 -2.60
CA ASN A 196 0.17 -15.30 -2.73
C ASN A 196 0.86 -16.13 -3.82
N TRP A 197 0.46 -17.40 -3.98
CA TRP A 197 0.97 -18.23 -5.08
C TRP A 197 0.52 -17.70 -6.43
N VAL A 198 -0.77 -17.34 -6.59
CA VAL A 198 -1.29 -16.74 -7.82
C VAL A 198 -0.60 -15.41 -8.10
N ALA A 199 -0.43 -14.55 -7.09
CA ALA A 199 0.29 -13.29 -7.22
C ALA A 199 1.70 -13.48 -7.77
N LYS A 200 2.45 -14.44 -7.21
CA LYS A 200 3.80 -14.79 -7.65
C LYS A 200 3.82 -15.39 -9.05
N ALA A 201 2.81 -16.18 -9.40
CA ALA A 201 2.69 -16.78 -10.73
C ALA A 201 2.40 -15.71 -11.79
N VAL A 202 1.37 -14.89 -11.59
CA VAL A 202 0.95 -13.80 -12.52
C VAL A 202 2.04 -12.74 -12.62
N GLY A 203 2.63 -12.32 -11.49
CA GLY A 203 3.74 -11.37 -11.44
C GLY A 203 5.09 -11.95 -11.87
N SER A 204 5.15 -13.15 -12.46
CA SER A 204 6.41 -13.74 -12.91
C SER A 204 6.76 -13.32 -14.34
N LEU A 205 8.06 -13.19 -14.62
CA LEU A 205 8.55 -13.00 -16.01
C LEU A 205 8.07 -14.11 -16.96
N SER A 206 7.91 -15.34 -16.46
CA SER A 206 7.41 -16.46 -17.28
C SER A 206 5.98 -16.21 -17.74
N PHE A 207 5.11 -15.71 -16.85
CA PHE A 207 3.75 -15.32 -17.22
C PHE A 207 3.75 -14.17 -18.22
N LEU A 208 4.62 -13.18 -18.04
CA LEU A 208 4.79 -12.08 -18.98
C LEU A 208 5.18 -12.54 -20.39
N VAL A 209 6.10 -13.50 -20.49
CA VAL A 209 6.51 -14.09 -21.77
C VAL A 209 5.37 -14.88 -22.40
N ILE A 210 4.63 -15.66 -21.62
CA ILE A 210 3.45 -16.40 -22.09
C ILE A 210 2.38 -15.42 -22.61
N TYR A 211 2.14 -14.32 -21.91
CA TYR A 211 1.20 -13.28 -22.31
C TYR A 211 1.51 -12.75 -23.72
N TRP A 212 2.75 -12.31 -23.95
CA TRP A 212 3.15 -11.78 -25.26
C TRP A 212 3.22 -12.84 -26.35
N ILE A 213 3.63 -14.08 -26.04
CA ILE A 213 3.54 -15.19 -26.98
C ILE A 213 2.07 -15.42 -27.39
N GLY A 214 1.14 -15.38 -26.43
CA GLY A 214 -0.30 -15.49 -26.68
C GLY A 214 -0.78 -14.40 -27.64
N MET A 215 -0.39 -13.14 -27.42
CA MET A 215 -0.73 -12.03 -28.31
C MET A 215 -0.15 -12.21 -29.72
N ILE A 216 1.10 -12.66 -29.85
CA ILE A 216 1.71 -12.94 -31.16
C ILE A 216 0.97 -14.08 -31.88
N VAL A 217 0.64 -15.16 -31.17
CA VAL A 217 -0.12 -16.29 -31.72
C VAL A 217 -1.49 -15.80 -32.20
N TRP A 218 -2.20 -15.01 -31.40
CA TRP A 218 -3.48 -14.43 -31.78
C TRP A 218 -3.38 -13.56 -33.04
N VAL A 219 -2.38 -12.67 -33.14
CA VAL A 219 -2.16 -11.84 -34.35
C VAL A 219 -1.93 -12.72 -35.58
N VAL A 220 -1.09 -13.74 -35.48
CA VAL A 220 -0.81 -14.66 -36.60
C VAL A 220 -2.07 -15.44 -36.99
N TRP A 221 -2.88 -15.83 -36.01
CA TRP A 221 -4.15 -16.52 -36.23
C TRP A 221 -5.22 -15.63 -36.89
N GLY A 222 -5.00 -14.32 -36.94
CA GLY A 222 -5.84 -13.38 -37.69
C GLY A 222 -5.80 -13.61 -39.20
N VAL A 223 -4.68 -14.10 -39.75
CA VAL A 223 -4.53 -14.35 -41.20
C VAL A 223 -5.54 -15.38 -41.72
N PRO A 224 -5.60 -16.63 -41.19
CA PRO A 224 -6.58 -17.61 -41.65
C PRO A 224 -8.03 -17.21 -41.33
N LEU A 225 -8.24 -16.39 -40.29
CA LEU A 225 -9.57 -15.89 -39.90
C LEU A 225 -9.94 -14.55 -40.58
N MET A 226 -9.13 -14.09 -41.53
CA MET A 226 -9.30 -12.83 -42.29
C MET A 226 -9.55 -11.60 -41.40
N PHE A 227 -8.97 -11.59 -40.19
CA PHE A 227 -9.17 -10.52 -39.20
C PHE A 227 -10.65 -10.21 -38.90
N SER A 228 -11.50 -11.25 -38.92
CA SER A 228 -12.95 -11.17 -38.66
C SER A 228 -13.30 -10.68 -37.25
N ASP A 229 -14.57 -10.30 -37.05
CA ASP A 229 -15.09 -9.84 -35.77
C ASP A 229 -14.97 -10.92 -34.68
N THR A 230 -15.21 -12.19 -35.04
CA THR A 230 -14.98 -13.34 -34.15
C THR A 230 -13.51 -13.46 -33.70
N TRP A 231 -12.55 -13.18 -34.58
CA TRP A 231 -11.12 -13.18 -34.23
C TRP A 231 -10.80 -12.08 -33.20
N GLN A 232 -11.44 -10.92 -33.30
CA GLN A 232 -11.29 -9.82 -32.34
C GLN A 232 -11.96 -10.14 -31.01
N LEU A 233 -13.16 -10.72 -31.06
CA LEU A 233 -13.94 -11.07 -29.88
C LEU A 233 -13.20 -12.05 -28.97
N TYR A 234 -12.42 -12.99 -29.54
CA TYR A 234 -11.60 -13.92 -28.75
C TYR A 234 -10.55 -13.21 -27.90
N VAL A 235 -9.80 -12.24 -28.45
CA VAL A 235 -8.79 -11.53 -27.66
C VAL A 235 -9.45 -10.56 -26.69
N ASN A 236 -10.55 -9.92 -27.06
CA ASN A 236 -11.24 -9.00 -26.17
C ASN A 236 -11.79 -9.75 -24.95
N THR A 237 -12.39 -10.93 -25.16
CA THR A 237 -12.86 -11.78 -24.06
C THR A 237 -11.72 -12.28 -23.19
N ALA A 238 -10.61 -12.71 -23.79
CA ALA A 238 -9.45 -13.20 -23.05
C ALA A 238 -8.78 -12.09 -22.21
N THR A 239 -8.62 -10.89 -22.78
CA THR A 239 -8.06 -9.72 -22.08
C THR A 239 -9.02 -9.18 -21.04
N ALA A 240 -10.32 -9.13 -21.32
CA ALA A 240 -11.34 -8.79 -20.34
C ALA A 240 -11.28 -9.70 -19.11
N LEU A 241 -11.17 -11.02 -19.33
CA LEU A 241 -11.01 -11.98 -18.24
C LEU A 241 -9.72 -11.74 -17.44
N GLU A 242 -8.61 -11.54 -18.14
CA GLU A 242 -7.30 -11.27 -17.53
C GLU A 242 -7.32 -9.98 -16.70
N ILE A 243 -7.75 -8.85 -17.27
CA ILE A 243 -7.87 -7.56 -16.56
C ILE A 243 -8.77 -7.69 -15.34
N THR A 244 -9.91 -8.36 -15.47
CA THR A 244 -10.83 -8.58 -14.34
C THR A 244 -10.13 -9.30 -13.19
N LEU A 245 -9.45 -10.41 -13.49
CA LEU A 245 -8.76 -11.18 -12.46
C LEU A 245 -7.56 -10.42 -11.89
N THR A 246 -6.71 -9.85 -12.75
CA THR A 246 -5.49 -9.13 -12.35
C THR A 246 -5.83 -7.92 -11.49
N THR A 247 -6.84 -7.11 -11.85
CA THR A 247 -7.24 -5.95 -11.03
C THR A 247 -7.78 -6.35 -9.66
N MET A 248 -8.61 -7.38 -9.58
CA MET A 248 -9.18 -7.84 -8.31
C MET A 248 -8.11 -8.48 -7.41
N PHE A 249 -7.16 -9.24 -7.98
CA PHE A 249 -6.00 -9.72 -7.25
C PHE A 249 -5.14 -8.57 -6.75
N LEU A 250 -4.81 -7.61 -7.61
CA LEU A 250 -3.97 -6.47 -7.28
C LEU A 250 -4.57 -5.68 -6.11
N GLN A 251 -5.86 -5.35 -6.16
CA GLN A 251 -6.54 -4.65 -5.06
C GLN A 251 -6.48 -5.44 -3.75
N ASN A 252 -6.74 -6.74 -3.80
CA ASN A 252 -6.73 -7.57 -2.60
C ASN A 252 -5.32 -7.65 -1.99
N ILE A 253 -4.32 -7.90 -2.82
CA ILE A 253 -2.92 -8.04 -2.40
C ILE A 253 -2.40 -6.72 -1.83
N MET A 254 -2.59 -5.61 -2.54
CA MET A 254 -2.17 -4.29 -2.08
C MET A 254 -2.85 -3.92 -0.76
N CYS A 255 -4.16 -4.18 -0.61
CA CYS A 255 -4.86 -3.87 0.63
C CYS A 255 -4.32 -4.69 1.81
N ARG A 256 -3.98 -5.96 1.58
CA ARG A 256 -3.38 -6.83 2.60
C ARG A 256 -1.96 -6.41 2.95
N HIS A 257 -1.16 -6.01 1.97
CA HIS A 257 0.18 -5.45 2.18
C HIS A 257 0.12 -4.17 3.02
N ASP A 258 -0.79 -3.25 2.67
CA ASP A 258 -1.03 -2.01 3.42
C ASP A 258 -1.41 -2.29 4.88
N ASP A 259 -2.32 -3.23 5.12
CA ASP A 259 -2.77 -3.60 6.48
C ASP A 259 -1.65 -4.24 7.30
N HIS A 260 -0.86 -5.14 6.69
CA HIS A 260 0.29 -5.73 7.34
C HIS A 260 1.36 -4.69 7.69
N LEU A 261 1.66 -3.79 6.75
CA LEU A 261 2.63 -2.71 6.95
C LEU A 261 2.17 -1.73 8.04
N GLU A 262 0.87 -1.47 8.15
CA GLU A 262 0.30 -0.69 9.24
C GLU A 262 0.56 -1.33 10.60
N GLU A 263 0.33 -2.63 10.71
CA GLU A 263 0.52 -3.39 11.94
C GLU A 263 2.00 -3.46 12.35
N VAL A 264 2.86 -4.01 11.48
CA VAL A 264 4.17 -3.43 11.10
C VAL A 264 4.69 -2.29 11.97
N ILE A 265 4.46 -1.10 11.40
CA ILE A 265 4.94 0.17 11.89
C ILE A 265 4.30 0.53 13.23
N LYS A 266 3.04 0.14 13.48
CA LYS A 266 2.40 0.41 14.77
C LYS A 266 3.13 -0.29 15.92
N THR A 267 3.56 -1.54 15.73
CA THR A 267 4.35 -2.28 16.73
C THR A 267 5.71 -1.64 16.94
N ILE A 268 6.41 -1.28 15.87
CA ILE A 268 7.68 -0.53 15.93
C ILE A 268 7.50 0.77 16.73
N ASN A 269 6.42 1.50 16.44
CA ASN A 269 6.13 2.77 17.08
C ASN A 269 5.82 2.63 18.58
N LEU A 270 5.18 1.53 19.00
CA LEU A 270 4.95 1.25 20.42
C LEU A 270 6.26 1.01 21.17
N ILE A 271 7.19 0.26 20.56
CA ILE A 271 8.53 0.03 21.14
C ILE A 271 9.30 1.36 21.22
N ASP A 272 9.25 2.18 20.17
CA ASP A 272 9.87 3.50 20.17
C ASP A 272 9.29 4.43 21.26
N CYS A 273 7.98 4.34 21.55
CA CYS A 273 7.37 5.10 22.64
C CYS A 273 7.88 4.65 24.01
N ASP A 274 8.11 3.36 24.21
CA ASP A 274 8.63 2.83 25.47
C ASP A 274 10.08 3.28 25.69
N VAL A 275 10.92 3.16 24.66
CA VAL A 275 12.30 3.68 24.67
C VAL A 275 12.31 5.18 24.95
N GLU A 276 11.45 5.97 24.28
CA GLU A 276 11.32 7.40 24.51
C GLU A 276 10.96 7.69 25.98
N MET A 277 9.96 6.99 26.53
CA MET A 277 9.49 7.18 27.90
C MET A 277 10.60 6.91 28.92
N GLN A 278 11.32 5.80 28.77
CA GLN A 278 12.41 5.43 29.68
C GLN A 278 13.57 6.44 29.60
N LEU A 279 13.95 6.86 28.40
CA LEU A 279 14.98 7.89 28.23
C LEU A 279 14.56 9.24 28.85
N ARG A 280 13.30 9.63 28.71
CA ARG A 280 12.77 10.84 29.36
C ARG A 280 12.78 10.74 30.89
N GLN A 281 12.47 9.57 31.45
CA GLN A 281 12.58 9.33 32.88
C GLN A 281 14.04 9.43 33.38
N MET A 282 15.00 8.90 32.62
CA MET A 282 16.42 8.94 32.98
C MET A 282 17.06 10.33 32.83
N THR A 283 16.64 11.09 31.82
CA THR A 283 17.24 12.40 31.48
C THR A 283 16.48 13.59 32.07
N GLY A 284 15.19 13.42 32.39
CA GLY A 284 14.28 14.51 32.72
C GLY A 284 13.85 15.35 31.51
N ASP A 285 14.10 14.90 30.28
CA ASP A 285 13.77 15.63 29.06
C ASP A 285 12.25 15.83 28.90
N ARG A 286 11.85 17.10 28.79
CA ARG A 286 10.45 17.53 28.59
C ARG A 286 10.23 18.25 27.26
N ASP A 287 11.25 18.29 26.41
CA ASP A 287 11.18 18.98 25.14
C ASP A 287 10.38 18.12 24.15
N ASP A 288 9.50 18.76 23.41
CA ASP A 288 8.72 18.10 22.36
C ASP A 288 9.64 17.46 21.31
N ASN A 289 9.12 16.40 20.67
CA ASN A 289 9.84 15.72 19.59
C ASN A 289 9.98 16.66 18.38
N PRO A 290 11.13 16.63 17.68
CA PRO A 290 11.40 17.54 16.59
C PRO A 290 10.45 17.27 15.42
N VAL A 291 10.04 18.34 14.75
CA VAL A 291 9.25 18.24 13.52
C VAL A 291 10.17 17.77 12.40
N VAL A 292 9.93 16.56 11.88
CA VAL A 292 10.62 16.05 10.71
C VAL A 292 9.85 16.48 9.47
N VAL A 293 10.55 17.18 8.58
CA VAL A 293 10.04 17.57 7.27
C VAL A 293 10.59 16.62 6.22
N SER A 294 9.69 15.95 5.50
CA SER A 294 9.97 15.34 4.21
C SER A 294 9.62 16.34 3.12
N THR A 295 10.63 16.82 2.41
CA THR A 295 10.43 17.61 1.19
C THR A 295 10.54 16.68 -0.02
N PRO A 296 9.51 16.60 -0.89
CA PRO A 296 9.62 15.81 -2.10
C PRO A 296 10.73 16.35 -3.01
N PRO A 297 11.39 15.50 -3.81
CA PRO A 297 12.24 15.98 -4.88
C PRO A 297 11.43 16.88 -5.81
N LYS A 298 12.02 18.00 -6.26
CA LYS A 298 11.33 18.98 -7.12
C LYS A 298 10.68 18.28 -8.32
N LEU A 299 9.36 18.29 -8.37
CA LEU A 299 8.60 17.65 -9.44
C LEU A 299 8.69 18.48 -10.71
N THR A 300 8.95 17.82 -11.84
CA THR A 300 8.79 18.44 -13.16
C THR A 300 7.32 18.77 -13.40
N THR A 301 7.03 19.75 -14.25
CA THR A 301 5.66 20.16 -14.59
C THR A 301 4.79 18.98 -15.01
N TRP A 302 5.35 18.02 -15.72
CA TRP A 302 4.61 16.84 -16.16
C TRP A 302 4.33 15.84 -15.05
N ARG A 303 5.28 15.60 -14.14
CA ARG A 303 5.00 14.78 -12.94
C ARG A 303 3.88 15.39 -12.10
N LYS A 304 3.82 16.72 -12.01
CA LYS A 304 2.68 17.40 -11.40
C LYS A 304 1.37 17.14 -12.13
N ALA A 305 1.38 17.09 -13.47
CA ALA A 305 0.20 16.78 -14.26
C ALA A 305 -0.29 15.34 -14.03
N ILE A 306 0.61 14.36 -13.95
CA ILE A 306 0.30 12.96 -13.60
C ILE A 306 -0.37 12.88 -12.22
N ASP A 307 0.20 13.57 -11.22
CA ASP A 307 -0.36 13.56 -9.87
C ASP A 307 -1.73 14.27 -9.82
N ILE A 308 -1.90 15.39 -10.55
CA ILE A 308 -3.19 16.06 -10.70
C ILE A 308 -4.22 15.12 -11.32
N TYR A 309 -3.84 14.39 -12.38
CA TYR A 309 -4.70 13.40 -13.01
C TYR A 309 -5.13 12.34 -11.98
N ALA A 310 -4.19 11.75 -11.25
CA ALA A 310 -4.48 10.74 -10.23
C ALA A 310 -5.38 11.28 -9.10
N ILE A 311 -5.20 12.53 -8.67
CA ILE A 311 -6.04 13.19 -7.66
C ILE A 311 -7.47 13.42 -8.18
N ILE A 312 -7.61 13.81 -9.44
CA ILE A 312 -8.92 14.02 -10.06
C ILE A 312 -9.65 12.68 -10.16
N PHE A 313 -9.05 11.69 -10.83
CA PHE A 313 -9.70 10.43 -11.14
C PHE A 313 -9.81 9.49 -9.93
N GLY A 314 -8.81 9.42 -9.05
CA GLY A 314 -8.90 8.71 -7.75
C GLY A 314 -9.67 9.48 -6.66
N GLY A 315 -10.20 10.65 -6.99
CA GLY A 315 -10.93 11.54 -6.09
C GLY A 315 -12.45 11.45 -6.25
N PRO A 316 -13.20 12.25 -5.45
CA PRO A 316 -14.65 12.36 -5.59
C PRO A 316 -15.06 12.96 -6.94
N ILE A 317 -14.18 13.73 -7.59
CA ILE A 317 -14.43 14.29 -8.93
C ILE A 317 -14.46 13.17 -9.97
N GLY A 318 -13.52 12.22 -9.89
CA GLY A 318 -13.52 11.03 -10.72
C GLY A 318 -14.85 10.30 -10.63
N VAL A 319 -15.36 10.06 -9.43
CA VAL A 319 -16.68 9.43 -9.23
C VAL A 319 -17.81 10.22 -9.89
N VAL A 320 -17.82 11.56 -9.77
CA VAL A 320 -18.82 12.39 -10.44
C VAL A 320 -18.71 12.28 -11.96
N ILE A 321 -17.48 12.30 -12.51
CA ILE A 321 -17.23 12.09 -13.94
C ILE A 321 -17.75 10.72 -14.37
N SER A 322 -17.45 9.67 -13.61
CA SER A 322 -17.92 8.31 -13.87
C SER A 322 -19.45 8.25 -13.92
N VAL A 323 -20.14 8.81 -12.92
CA VAL A 323 -21.62 8.85 -12.87
C VAL A 323 -22.19 9.58 -14.08
N ILE A 324 -21.57 10.69 -14.52
CA ILE A 324 -21.99 11.42 -15.71
C ILE A 324 -21.78 10.58 -16.96
N VAL A 325 -20.60 9.99 -17.15
CA VAL A 325 -20.27 9.18 -18.34
C VAL A 325 -21.20 7.97 -18.43
N PHE A 326 -21.38 7.20 -17.36
CA PHE A 326 -22.30 6.06 -17.34
C PHE A 326 -23.76 6.49 -17.53
N GLY A 327 -24.17 7.61 -16.92
CA GLY A 327 -25.51 8.16 -17.11
C GLY A 327 -25.78 8.56 -18.56
N LEU A 328 -24.80 9.20 -19.23
CA LEU A 328 -24.89 9.55 -20.65
C LEU A 328 -24.89 8.30 -21.53
N TRP A 329 -24.05 7.31 -21.26
CA TRP A 329 -24.02 6.05 -21.99
C TRP A 329 -25.38 5.33 -21.93
N ILE A 330 -25.98 5.20 -20.73
CA ILE A 330 -27.32 4.64 -20.57
C ILE A 330 -28.37 5.46 -21.33
N ALA A 331 -28.28 6.80 -21.29
CA ALA A 331 -29.22 7.68 -21.97
C ALA A 331 -29.15 7.59 -23.50
N VAL A 332 -27.99 7.24 -24.07
CA VAL A 332 -27.81 7.01 -25.51
C VAL A 332 -28.34 5.64 -25.94
N GLY A 333 -28.47 4.67 -25.02
CA GLY A 333 -28.93 3.31 -25.31
C GLY A 333 -30.21 3.22 -26.14
N PRO A 334 -31.31 3.90 -25.75
CA PRO A 334 -32.54 3.90 -26.53
C PRO A 334 -32.41 4.44 -27.95
N VAL A 335 -31.45 5.34 -28.20
CA VAL A 335 -31.21 5.93 -29.53
C VAL A 335 -30.48 4.95 -30.44
N LEU A 336 -29.59 4.14 -29.87
CA LEU A 336 -28.83 3.10 -30.58
C LEU A 336 -29.47 1.72 -30.48
N GLU A 337 -30.71 1.63 -29.99
CA GLU A 337 -31.46 0.37 -29.83
C GLU A 337 -30.73 -0.71 -28.99
N PHE A 338 -29.75 -0.31 -28.18
CA PHE A 338 -28.86 -1.21 -27.44
C PHE A 338 -28.13 -2.23 -28.34
N ASP A 339 -27.71 -1.79 -29.53
CA ASP A 339 -26.93 -2.59 -30.49
C ASP A 339 -25.46 -2.77 -30.05
N ASP A 340 -24.69 -3.53 -30.86
CA ASP A 340 -23.27 -3.78 -30.59
C ASP A 340 -22.45 -2.48 -30.53
N ASN A 341 -22.81 -1.45 -31.32
CA ASN A 341 -22.15 -0.14 -31.26
C ASN A 341 -22.36 0.53 -29.90
N TRP A 342 -23.55 0.41 -29.30
CA TRP A 342 -23.83 0.97 -27.98
C TRP A 342 -22.94 0.35 -26.89
N PHE A 343 -22.74 -0.96 -26.90
CA PHE A 343 -21.82 -1.65 -26.00
C PHE A 343 -20.36 -1.25 -26.26
N LEU A 344 -20.00 -1.10 -27.54
CA LEU A 344 -18.63 -0.81 -27.92
C LEU A 344 -18.15 0.59 -27.50
N ILE A 345 -19.06 1.58 -27.45
CA ILE A 345 -18.76 2.94 -26.96
C ILE A 345 -18.18 2.94 -25.55
N ILE A 346 -18.78 2.18 -24.62
CA ILE A 346 -18.29 2.17 -23.24
C ILE A 346 -16.95 1.46 -23.15
N GLY A 347 -16.78 0.34 -23.86
CA GLY A 347 -15.51 -0.38 -23.95
C GLY A 347 -14.38 0.49 -24.50
N THR A 348 -14.62 1.26 -25.55
CA THR A 348 -13.64 2.21 -26.09
C THR A 348 -13.28 3.29 -25.08
N TYR A 349 -14.25 3.89 -24.38
CA TYR A 349 -13.96 4.89 -23.35
C TYR A 349 -13.10 4.30 -22.22
N THR A 350 -13.51 3.15 -21.66
CA THR A 350 -12.80 2.53 -20.55
C THR A 350 -11.43 2.02 -20.95
N GLY A 351 -11.26 1.47 -22.15
CA GLY A 351 -9.96 0.99 -22.65
C GLY A 351 -8.96 2.13 -22.86
N LEU A 352 -9.40 3.26 -23.42
CA LEU A 352 -8.54 4.45 -23.55
C LEU A 352 -8.12 5.02 -22.18
N MET A 353 -9.04 5.04 -21.22
CA MET A 353 -8.76 5.49 -19.84
C MET A 353 -7.82 4.52 -19.12
N GLY A 354 -8.13 3.22 -19.14
CA GLY A 354 -7.35 2.16 -18.51
C GLY A 354 -5.92 2.07 -19.03
N PHE A 355 -5.73 2.31 -20.33
CA PHE A 355 -4.40 2.45 -20.93
C PHE A 355 -3.58 3.58 -20.31
N VAL A 356 -4.15 4.77 -20.12
CA VAL A 356 -3.47 5.90 -19.46
C VAL A 356 -3.25 5.61 -17.99
N ASP A 357 -4.27 5.08 -17.30
CA ASP A 357 -4.23 4.74 -15.88
C ASP A 357 -3.11 3.74 -15.58
N GLY A 358 -2.91 2.73 -16.45
CA GLY A 358 -1.82 1.77 -16.34
C GLY A 358 -0.45 2.43 -16.24
N PHE A 359 -0.15 3.41 -17.09
CA PHE A 359 1.13 4.14 -17.04
C PHE A 359 1.22 5.09 -15.84
N VAL A 360 0.12 5.75 -15.49
CA VAL A 360 0.05 6.65 -14.32
C VAL A 360 0.33 5.87 -13.04
N MET A 361 -0.36 4.74 -12.84
CA MET A 361 -0.20 3.88 -11.65
C MET A 361 1.23 3.33 -11.54
N ASN A 362 1.81 2.85 -12.65
CA ASN A 362 3.19 2.37 -12.66
C ASN A 362 4.19 3.50 -12.31
N ASN A 363 4.00 4.72 -12.84
CA ASN A 363 4.83 5.86 -12.49
C ASN A 363 4.72 6.25 -11.00
N MET A 364 3.51 6.22 -10.46
CA MET A 364 3.27 6.53 -9.05
C MET A 364 3.89 5.48 -8.12
N ALA A 365 3.76 4.20 -8.45
CA ALA A 365 4.32 3.10 -7.67
C ALA A 365 5.85 3.17 -7.55
N GLU A 366 6.56 3.44 -8.66
CA GLU A 366 8.04 3.60 -8.62
C GLU A 366 8.45 4.77 -7.72
N ARG A 367 7.71 5.88 -7.77
CA ARG A 367 7.98 7.06 -6.95
C ARG A 367 7.72 6.82 -5.46
N GLU A 368 6.69 6.05 -5.12
CA GLU A 368 6.42 5.64 -3.75
C GLU A 368 7.58 4.83 -3.19
N VAL A 369 8.05 3.82 -3.93
CA VAL A 369 9.19 2.98 -3.53
C VAL A 369 10.45 3.83 -3.32
N LEU A 370 10.74 4.74 -4.25
CA LEU A 370 11.89 5.65 -4.13
C LEU A 370 11.83 6.49 -2.85
N LEU A 371 10.69 7.12 -2.57
CA LEU A 371 10.50 7.96 -1.38
C LEU A 371 10.57 7.14 -0.09
N SER A 372 9.92 5.97 -0.06
CA SER A 372 9.98 5.06 1.08
C SER A 372 11.42 4.65 1.39
N ASN A 373 12.22 4.33 0.37
CA ASN A 373 13.62 3.95 0.54
C ASN A 373 14.47 5.09 1.12
N ILE A 374 14.33 6.31 0.60
CA ILE A 374 15.03 7.49 1.13
C ILE A 374 14.77 7.67 2.63
N HIS A 375 13.52 7.55 3.05
CA HIS A 375 13.16 7.71 4.47
C HIS A 375 13.61 6.54 5.33
N THR A 376 13.61 5.34 4.78
CA THR A 376 14.07 4.16 5.49
C THR A 376 15.58 4.14 5.67
N GLU A 377 16.34 4.57 4.66
CA GLU A 377 17.78 4.82 4.76
C GLU A 377 18.08 5.89 5.81
N ARG A 378 17.36 7.03 5.77
CA ARG A 378 17.49 8.07 6.80
C ARG A 378 17.21 7.53 8.21
N LEU A 379 16.21 6.68 8.38
CA LEU A 379 15.93 6.04 9.66
C LEU A 379 17.07 5.09 10.08
N ALA A 380 17.65 4.35 9.13
CA ALA A 380 18.79 3.49 9.40
C ALA A 380 20.04 4.27 9.81
N ASP A 381 20.30 5.43 9.20
CA ASP A 381 21.38 6.33 9.63
C ASP A 381 21.17 6.84 11.06
N GLN A 382 19.93 7.15 11.44
CA GLN A 382 19.63 7.53 12.82
C GLN A 382 19.88 6.37 13.79
N ASP A 383 19.45 5.16 13.43
CA ASP A 383 19.70 3.97 14.23
C ASP A 383 21.20 3.72 14.42
N TYR A 384 22.01 3.86 13.37
CA TYR A 384 23.46 3.71 13.46
C TYR A 384 24.07 4.64 14.52
N LYS A 385 23.57 5.88 14.64
CA LYS A 385 24.02 6.80 15.69
C LYS A 385 23.59 6.37 17.08
N LEU A 386 22.35 5.88 17.26
CA LEU A 386 21.86 5.40 18.55
C LEU A 386 22.71 4.23 19.06
N PHE A 387 22.97 3.26 18.19
CA PHE A 387 23.82 2.10 18.50
C PHE A 387 25.27 2.52 18.77
N GLY A 388 25.82 3.48 17.99
CA GLY A 388 27.14 4.04 18.23
C GLY A 388 27.28 4.81 19.55
N LEU A 389 26.22 5.48 20.03
CA LEU A 389 26.21 6.17 21.32
C LEU A 389 26.24 5.22 22.51
N LEU A 390 25.68 4.02 22.34
CA LEU A 390 25.69 2.94 23.33
C LEU A 390 26.87 1.97 23.15
N ASP A 391 27.63 2.09 22.07
CA ASP A 391 28.74 1.20 21.71
C ASP A 391 28.31 -0.28 21.64
N ILE A 392 27.17 -0.52 20.96
CA ILE A 392 26.58 -1.84 20.71
C ILE A 392 26.60 -2.13 19.20
N ASP A 393 26.88 -3.38 18.85
CA ASP A 393 26.84 -3.83 17.45
C ASP A 393 25.41 -3.77 16.89
N MET A 394 25.26 -3.04 15.79
CA MET A 394 24.00 -2.99 15.04
C MET A 394 23.80 -4.34 14.32
N PRO A 395 22.63 -5.01 14.48
CA PRO A 395 22.30 -6.19 13.69
C PRO A 395 22.41 -5.87 12.20
N GLN A 396 23.29 -6.58 11.50
CA GLN A 396 23.46 -6.37 10.07
C GLN A 396 22.47 -7.22 9.27
N THR A 397 21.83 -6.59 8.29
CA THR A 397 21.07 -7.28 7.25
C THR A 397 22.01 -8.18 6.46
N LEU A 398 21.62 -9.45 6.25
CA LEU A 398 22.30 -10.32 5.31
C LEU A 398 22.36 -9.63 3.95
N ALA A 399 23.57 -9.47 3.39
CA ALA A 399 23.74 -8.81 2.10
C ALA A 399 22.83 -9.46 1.04
N PRO A 400 22.09 -8.67 0.24
CA PRO A 400 21.15 -9.22 -0.70
C PRO A 400 21.85 -10.16 -1.68
N THR A 401 21.23 -11.30 -1.93
CA THR A 401 21.67 -12.26 -2.94
C THR A 401 21.77 -11.55 -4.29
N LYS A 402 22.80 -11.86 -5.09
CA LYS A 402 22.98 -11.24 -6.41
C LYS A 402 21.69 -11.35 -7.23
N PRO A 403 21.22 -10.26 -7.86
CA PRO A 403 19.94 -10.27 -8.57
C PRO A 403 20.00 -11.24 -9.76
N SER A 404 19.01 -12.13 -9.84
CA SER A 404 18.86 -13.09 -10.93
C SER A 404 18.62 -12.36 -12.26
N LEU A 405 18.91 -13.04 -13.39
CA LEU A 405 18.64 -12.48 -14.72
C LEU A 405 17.16 -12.10 -14.89
N GLN A 406 16.27 -12.95 -14.39
CA GLN A 406 14.82 -12.73 -14.38
C GLN A 406 14.45 -11.42 -13.68
N MET A 407 15.03 -11.17 -12.51
CA MET A 407 14.76 -9.94 -11.75
C MET A 407 15.26 -8.70 -12.50
N ARG A 408 16.46 -8.76 -13.10
CA ARG A 408 17.02 -7.64 -13.87
C ARG A 408 16.18 -7.26 -15.09
N ILE A 409 15.68 -8.26 -15.82
CA ILE A 409 14.82 -8.03 -16.99
C ILE A 409 13.52 -7.37 -16.54
N SER A 410 12.90 -7.92 -15.49
CA SER A 410 11.65 -7.41 -14.95
C SER A 410 11.78 -5.98 -14.41
N ASP A 411 12.85 -5.68 -13.65
CA ASP A 411 13.14 -4.34 -13.16
C ASP A 411 13.32 -3.34 -14.32
N LYS A 412 13.95 -3.76 -15.41
CA LYS A 412 14.15 -2.90 -16.58
C LYS A 412 12.84 -2.64 -17.34
N ILE A 413 11.98 -3.65 -17.48
CA ILE A 413 10.66 -3.50 -18.11
C ILE A 413 9.76 -2.61 -17.24
N GLY A 414 9.74 -2.88 -15.92
CA GLY A 414 8.99 -2.10 -14.94
C GLY A 414 9.41 -0.64 -14.90
N SER A 415 10.70 -0.35 -14.80
CA SER A 415 11.21 1.04 -14.81
C SER A 415 10.93 1.77 -16.13
N TRP A 416 10.88 1.07 -17.27
CA TRP A 416 10.45 1.68 -18.53
C TRP A 416 8.96 2.04 -18.50
N CYS A 417 8.09 1.12 -18.08
CA CYS A 417 6.64 1.35 -17.98
C CYS A 417 6.31 2.45 -16.94
N ALA A 418 7.06 2.50 -15.85
CA ALA A 418 6.94 3.53 -14.82
C ALA A 418 7.58 4.86 -15.23
N SER A 419 8.33 4.92 -16.33
CA SER A 419 9.05 6.12 -16.72
C SER A 419 8.11 7.27 -17.08
N THR A 420 8.54 8.49 -16.77
CA THR A 420 7.82 9.69 -17.17
C THR A 420 7.66 9.77 -18.71
N ALA A 421 8.65 9.30 -19.47
CA ALA A 421 8.59 9.22 -20.93
C ALA A 421 7.46 8.31 -21.43
N ALA A 422 7.25 7.16 -20.80
CA ALA A 422 6.18 6.23 -21.16
C ALA A 422 4.80 6.86 -21.00
N SER A 423 4.56 7.62 -19.92
CA SER A 423 3.28 8.34 -19.73
C SER A 423 3.01 9.40 -20.81
N TYR A 424 4.05 10.08 -21.33
CA TYR A 424 3.89 11.01 -22.47
C TYR A 424 3.47 10.26 -23.73
N VAL A 425 4.17 9.16 -24.02
CA VAL A 425 3.86 8.31 -25.17
C VAL A 425 2.45 7.76 -25.07
N ALA A 426 1.99 7.40 -23.87
CA ALA A 426 0.64 6.94 -23.64
C ALA A 426 -0.41 8.00 -24.02
N VAL A 427 -0.30 9.22 -23.46
CA VAL A 427 -1.24 10.31 -23.76
C VAL A 427 -1.20 10.67 -25.25
N ALA A 428 0.00 10.73 -25.85
CA ALA A 428 0.15 10.99 -27.28
C ALA A 428 -0.52 9.89 -28.13
N THR A 429 -0.39 8.62 -27.72
CA THR A 429 -1.03 7.48 -28.39
C THR A 429 -2.54 7.59 -28.34
N VAL A 430 -3.12 7.92 -27.18
CA VAL A 430 -4.59 8.14 -27.06
C VAL A 430 -5.06 9.28 -27.95
N VAL A 431 -4.34 10.41 -28.00
CA VAL A 431 -4.70 11.53 -28.89
C VAL A 431 -4.65 11.11 -30.36
N ILE A 432 -3.64 10.33 -30.75
CA ILE A 432 -3.52 9.79 -32.12
C ILE A 432 -4.68 8.84 -32.43
N LEU A 433 -5.00 7.91 -31.53
CA LEU A 433 -6.10 6.96 -31.69
C LEU A 433 -7.44 7.68 -31.84
N ILE A 434 -7.73 8.65 -30.96
CA ILE A 434 -8.95 9.47 -31.05
C ILE A 434 -9.00 10.25 -32.36
N SER A 435 -7.87 10.79 -32.82
CA SER A 435 -7.81 11.55 -34.08
C SER A 435 -8.09 10.65 -35.28
N ILE A 436 -7.52 9.44 -35.30
CA ILE A 436 -7.76 8.44 -36.36
C ILE A 436 -9.22 7.99 -36.33
N ALA A 437 -9.75 7.63 -35.15
CA ALA A 437 -11.15 7.22 -35.01
C ALA A 437 -12.12 8.34 -35.43
N SER A 438 -11.82 9.59 -35.08
CA SER A 438 -12.61 10.75 -35.50
C SER A 438 -12.55 10.96 -37.02
N ALA A 439 -11.39 10.77 -37.65
CA ALA A 439 -11.25 10.80 -39.11
C ALA A 439 -12.02 9.66 -39.79
N MET A 440 -12.12 8.52 -39.12
CA MET A 440 -12.96 7.38 -39.52
C MET A 440 -14.43 7.55 -39.13
N GLN A 441 -14.84 8.73 -38.63
CA GLN A 441 -16.21 9.04 -38.20
C GLN A 441 -16.78 8.06 -37.16
N TRP A 442 -15.91 7.54 -36.28
CA TRP A 442 -16.30 6.60 -35.23
C TRP A 442 -17.03 5.34 -35.73
N THR A 443 -16.65 4.87 -36.93
CA THR A 443 -17.05 3.53 -37.39
C THR A 443 -16.63 2.46 -36.38
N GLU A 444 -17.28 1.30 -36.43
CA GLU A 444 -16.96 0.14 -35.61
C GLU A 444 -15.44 -0.17 -35.64
N THR A 445 -14.83 -0.16 -36.83
CA THR A 445 -13.37 -0.33 -36.99
C THR A 445 -12.56 0.75 -36.27
N GLY A 446 -13.00 2.02 -36.33
CA GLY A 446 -12.32 3.12 -35.65
C GLY A 446 -12.42 3.02 -34.12
N GLN A 447 -13.55 2.53 -33.61
CA GLN A 447 -13.74 2.31 -32.18
C GLN A 447 -12.98 1.07 -31.68
N LEU A 448 -12.96 -0.03 -32.44
CA LEU A 448 -12.19 -1.25 -32.16
C LEU A 448 -10.68 -0.98 -32.12
N LEU A 449 -10.17 -0.14 -33.03
CA LEU A 449 -8.78 0.32 -33.03
C LEU A 449 -8.41 1.02 -31.72
N CYS A 450 -9.36 1.74 -31.12
CA CYS A 450 -9.18 2.43 -29.84
C CYS A 450 -9.41 1.53 -28.62
N ASN A 451 -9.95 0.32 -28.80
CA ASN A 451 -10.35 -0.55 -27.70
C ASN A 451 -9.38 -1.73 -27.52
N THR A 452 -9.26 -2.60 -28.52
CA THR A 452 -8.50 -3.85 -28.40
C THR A 452 -7.01 -3.63 -28.10
N PRO A 453 -6.28 -2.76 -28.81
CA PRO A 453 -4.86 -2.54 -28.53
C PRO A 453 -4.62 -1.93 -27.14
N THR A 454 -5.51 -1.04 -26.70
CA THR A 454 -5.39 -0.39 -25.39
C THR A 454 -5.68 -1.35 -24.25
N MET A 455 -6.68 -2.23 -24.39
CA MET A 455 -6.95 -3.27 -23.39
C MET A 455 -5.77 -4.26 -23.27
N ILE A 456 -5.18 -4.68 -24.39
CA ILE A 456 -3.99 -5.55 -24.38
C ILE A 456 -2.83 -4.88 -23.62
N VAL A 457 -2.61 -3.58 -23.82
CA VAL A 457 -1.53 -2.89 -23.11
C VAL A 457 -1.90 -2.63 -21.65
N GLU A 458 -3.16 -2.32 -21.33
CA GLU A 458 -3.65 -2.19 -19.97
C GLU A 458 -3.42 -3.47 -19.16
N GLY A 459 -3.86 -4.63 -19.66
CA GLY A 459 -3.63 -5.93 -19.04
C GLY A 459 -2.15 -6.19 -18.75
N PHE A 460 -1.30 -5.93 -19.74
CA PHE A 460 0.15 -6.00 -19.57
C PHE A 460 0.67 -5.08 -18.44
N LEU A 461 0.21 -3.83 -18.38
CA LEU A 461 0.64 -2.87 -17.36
C LEU A 461 0.18 -3.25 -15.96
N LEU A 462 -0.99 -3.88 -15.83
CA LEU A 462 -1.51 -4.40 -14.57
C LEU A 462 -0.68 -5.60 -14.06
N ILE A 463 -0.26 -6.49 -14.96
CA ILE A 463 0.66 -7.60 -14.63
C ILE A 463 2.00 -7.04 -14.12
N ILE A 464 2.56 -6.05 -14.83
CA ILE A 464 3.82 -5.39 -14.42
C ILE A 464 3.65 -4.69 -13.07
N LEU A 465 2.51 -4.03 -12.84
CA LEU A 465 2.22 -3.37 -11.57
C LEU A 465 2.12 -4.37 -10.41
N LEU A 466 1.46 -5.51 -10.61
CA LEU A 466 1.39 -6.60 -9.64
C LEU A 466 2.77 -7.18 -9.33
N GLN A 467 3.61 -7.36 -10.35
CA GLN A 467 4.99 -7.79 -10.17
C GLN A 467 5.82 -6.77 -9.36
N ALA A 468 5.67 -5.48 -9.68
CA ALA A 468 6.37 -4.40 -8.99
C ALA A 468 5.98 -4.35 -7.50
N ASP A 469 4.68 -4.45 -7.20
CA ASP A 469 4.16 -4.44 -5.82
C ASP A 469 4.67 -5.65 -5.02
N THR A 470 4.53 -6.86 -5.56
CA THR A 470 5.00 -8.09 -4.88
C THR A 470 6.51 -8.07 -4.61
N THR A 471 7.30 -7.58 -5.56
CA THR A 471 8.76 -7.42 -5.40
C THR A 471 9.10 -6.33 -4.38
N ALA A 472 8.38 -5.20 -4.41
CA ALA A 472 8.56 -4.13 -3.44
C ALA A 472 8.22 -4.60 -2.03
N GLU A 473 7.14 -5.36 -1.86
CA GLU A 473 6.72 -5.91 -0.58
C GLU A 473 7.74 -6.89 0.01
N GLU A 474 8.34 -7.78 -0.79
CA GLU A 474 9.39 -8.69 -0.30
C GLU A 474 10.58 -7.91 0.29
N LYS A 475 11.04 -6.88 -0.41
CA LYS A 475 12.10 -5.97 0.06
C LYS A 475 11.66 -5.20 1.31
N ARG A 476 10.41 -4.72 1.32
CA ARG A 476 9.80 -3.98 2.42
C ARG A 476 9.78 -4.83 3.69
N ARG A 477 9.27 -6.06 3.63
CA ARG A 477 9.21 -7.00 4.76
C ARG A 477 10.56 -7.21 5.43
N VAL A 478 11.61 -7.49 4.65
CA VAL A 478 12.97 -7.65 5.18
C VAL A 478 13.42 -6.37 5.90
N THR A 479 13.19 -5.21 5.26
CA THR A 479 13.61 -3.92 5.79
C THR A 479 12.91 -3.58 7.11
N TYR A 480 11.60 -3.79 7.22
CA TYR A 480 10.85 -3.52 8.45
C TYR A 480 11.12 -4.55 9.56
N ASP A 481 11.38 -5.81 9.20
CA ASP A 481 11.86 -6.82 10.15
C ASP A 481 13.20 -6.41 10.79
N ASP A 482 14.11 -5.86 9.97
CA ASP A 482 15.39 -5.34 10.47
C ASP A 482 15.21 -4.07 11.32
N ILE A 483 14.29 -3.17 10.99
CA ILE A 483 13.95 -2.03 11.86
C ILE A 483 13.42 -2.55 13.20
N LEU A 484 12.47 -3.49 13.18
CA LEU A 484 11.86 -4.06 14.37
C LEU A 484 12.91 -4.74 15.27
N LYS A 485 13.81 -5.55 14.71
CA LYS A 485 14.93 -6.18 15.45
C LYS A 485 15.82 -5.14 16.11
N ARG A 486 16.17 -4.05 15.39
CA ARG A 486 16.97 -2.95 15.95
C ARG A 486 16.25 -2.28 17.11
N ARG A 487 14.93 -2.07 17.02
CA ARG A 487 14.13 -1.47 18.10
C ARG A 487 14.03 -2.37 19.32
N LEU A 488 13.76 -3.65 19.13
CA LEU A 488 13.73 -4.62 20.23
C LEU A 488 15.08 -4.74 20.93
N MET A 489 16.19 -4.67 20.17
CA MET A 489 17.52 -4.67 20.76
C MET A 489 17.80 -3.39 21.54
N LEU A 490 17.40 -2.23 21.01
CA LEU A 490 17.56 -0.95 21.70
C LEU A 490 16.73 -0.91 23.00
N GLU A 491 15.47 -1.34 22.95
CA GLU A 491 14.59 -1.46 24.12
C GLU A 491 15.20 -2.36 25.19
N GLY A 492 15.76 -3.52 24.82
CA GLY A 492 16.40 -4.42 25.78
C GLY A 492 17.58 -3.83 26.55
N HIS A 493 18.23 -2.78 26.03
CA HIS A 493 19.32 -2.07 26.72
C HIS A 493 18.83 -0.86 27.52
N VAL A 494 17.75 -0.22 27.06
CA VAL A 494 17.18 0.98 27.71
C VAL A 494 16.21 0.60 28.83
N ALA A 495 15.57 -0.58 28.77
CA ALA A 495 14.61 -1.09 29.76
C ALA A 495 15.15 -0.98 31.19
N GLY A 496 14.42 -0.29 32.07
CA GLY A 496 14.80 -0.13 33.48
C GLY A 496 14.77 -1.47 34.24
N SER A 497 15.67 -1.65 35.20
CA SER A 497 15.82 -2.89 35.97
C SER A 497 14.63 -3.25 36.88
N ASP A 498 13.66 -2.35 37.05
CA ASP A 498 12.74 -2.37 38.20
C ASP A 498 11.25 -2.51 37.85
N ASP A 499 10.85 -2.74 36.60
CA ASP A 499 9.42 -2.89 36.26
C ASP A 499 9.15 -4.12 35.36
N PRO A 500 8.86 -5.30 35.95
CA PRO A 500 8.56 -6.51 35.19
C PRO A 500 7.13 -6.55 34.60
N GLU A 501 6.26 -5.58 34.89
CA GLU A 501 4.87 -5.57 34.41
C GLU A 501 4.47 -4.21 33.81
N TRP A 502 4.66 -3.99 32.50
CA TRP A 502 3.99 -2.87 31.82
C TRP A 502 3.57 -3.05 30.34
N ILE A 503 2.28 -2.72 30.14
CA ILE A 503 1.39 -2.36 29.00
C ILE A 503 1.32 -3.12 27.68
N LEU A 504 2.36 -3.81 27.20
CA LEU A 504 2.17 -4.64 26.00
C LEU A 504 1.28 -5.90 26.19
N PRO A 505 1.14 -6.51 27.40
CA PRO A 505 0.30 -7.71 27.57
C PRO A 505 -1.19 -7.48 27.25
N GLU A 506 -1.73 -6.28 27.49
CA GLU A 506 -3.17 -6.03 27.27
C GLU A 506 -3.52 -5.80 25.78
N LEU A 507 -2.62 -5.20 25.00
CA LEU A 507 -2.80 -5.05 23.55
C LEU A 507 -2.64 -6.38 22.81
N PHE A 508 -1.82 -7.30 23.34
CA PHE A 508 -1.60 -8.64 22.80
C PHE A 508 -2.34 -9.75 23.56
N ASN A 509 -3.26 -9.39 24.47
CA ASN A 509 -4.08 -10.34 25.21
C ASN A 509 -4.94 -11.17 24.23
N GLU A 510 -5.23 -12.42 24.59
CA GLU A 510 -5.89 -13.40 23.71
C GLU A 510 -7.23 -12.89 23.15
N LYS A 511 -7.89 -12.00 23.89
CA LYS A 511 -9.13 -11.29 23.50
C LYS A 511 -8.94 -10.24 22.39
N ASN A 512 -7.79 -9.55 22.35
CA ASN A 512 -7.40 -8.66 21.25
C ASN A 512 -6.80 -9.46 20.09
N ARG A 513 -6.13 -10.60 20.33
CA ARG A 513 -5.78 -11.58 19.29
C ARG A 513 -7.01 -12.18 18.62
N GLU A 514 -8.11 -12.41 19.35
CA GLU A 514 -9.39 -12.84 18.78
C GLU A 514 -10.16 -11.71 18.09
N SER A 515 -10.04 -10.46 18.55
CA SER A 515 -10.56 -9.32 17.78
C SER A 515 -9.74 -9.07 16.50
N MET A 516 -8.43 -9.34 16.51
CA MET A 516 -7.52 -9.27 15.36
C MET A 516 -7.72 -10.44 14.39
N ARG A 517 -7.88 -11.68 14.88
CA ARG A 517 -8.35 -12.81 14.07
C ARG A 517 -9.75 -12.54 13.56
N GLY A 518 -10.67 -12.06 14.39
CA GLY A 518 -12.07 -11.80 14.04
C GLY A 518 -12.25 -10.73 12.97
N PHE A 519 -11.32 -9.79 12.79
CA PHE A 519 -11.38 -8.82 11.70
C PHE A 519 -10.91 -9.39 10.35
N ILE A 520 -10.02 -10.41 10.37
CA ILE A 520 -9.49 -11.08 9.17
C ILE A 520 -10.28 -12.37 8.84
N THR A 521 -10.93 -13.00 9.82
CA THR A 521 -11.71 -14.25 9.66
C THR A 521 -13.24 -14.08 9.77
N ARG A 522 -13.79 -12.89 10.01
CA ARG A 522 -15.25 -12.67 9.85
C ARG A 522 -15.75 -12.75 8.41
N GLY A 523 -14.88 -13.10 7.46
CA GLY A 523 -15.28 -13.60 6.15
C GLY A 523 -15.20 -15.11 5.95
N SER A 524 -14.94 -15.90 7.00
CA SER A 524 -14.54 -17.30 6.82
C SER A 524 -15.21 -18.30 7.76
N VAL A 525 -16.16 -17.89 8.61
CA VAL A 525 -16.82 -18.83 9.54
C VAL A 525 -18.32 -18.60 9.60
N VAL A 526 -19.04 -19.10 8.58
CA VAL A 526 -20.36 -19.72 8.74
C VAL A 526 -20.44 -20.91 7.78
N PHE A 527 -19.66 -21.95 8.06
CA PHE A 527 -19.93 -23.30 7.57
C PHE A 527 -19.41 -24.30 8.59
N GLN A 528 -20.11 -24.36 9.72
CA GLN A 528 -20.18 -25.54 10.57
C GLN A 528 -21.30 -25.28 11.58
N ASN A 529 -22.53 -25.57 11.13
CA ASN A 529 -23.69 -26.03 11.91
C ASN A 529 -24.99 -25.67 11.20
N ALA A 530 -25.35 -26.43 10.18
CA ALA A 530 -26.73 -26.76 9.83
C ALA A 530 -26.72 -27.89 8.79
N VAL A 531 -27.08 -29.09 9.27
CA VAL A 531 -27.63 -30.28 8.58
C VAL A 531 -26.99 -30.74 7.28
#